data_AF-A0A1V5YWC4-F1
#
_entry.id   AF-A0A1V5YWC4-F1
#
_cell.length_a   1.000
_cell.length_b   1.000
_cell.length_c   1.000
_cell.angle_alpha   90.00
_cell.angle_beta   90.00
_cell.angle_gamma   90.00
#
_symmetry.space_group_name_H-M   'P 1'
#
loop_
_entity.id
_entity.type
_entity.pdbx_description
1 polymer ?
#
loop_
_entity_poly.entity_id
_entity_poly.type
_entity_poly.pdbx_seq_one_letter_code
_entity_poly.pdbx_strand_id
1 'polypeptide(L)'
;MTQEKHTPDIWDSLSFIVWCLLFLIGLFPEIVFLQVRAYAHLISKEAFTNTPLFITFAATGFLSWFTYSRCRLLGDSDDYAILKSTHVALMTFFAFFPVHVEHLPLYLAIPVPFFRYLLTGAVAFKAFLWVVLLLFLLQYHMFRGLAAFRKIPLIFWLKILASYRDEEKAAAVAAGSSAALEGETEKSSGESPTGEN
;
A
#
# COMPACT_ATOMS: atom_id res chain seq x y z
N MET A 1 10.49 -22.89 -9.50
CA MET A 1 11.12 -22.50 -8.22
C MET A 1 10.29 -23.09 -7.08
N THR A 2 10.80 -24.15 -6.46
CA THR A 2 10.21 -24.80 -5.27
C THR A 2 10.21 -23.80 -4.11
N GLN A 3 9.04 -23.57 -3.50
CA GLN A 3 8.94 -22.70 -2.33
C GLN A 3 9.65 -23.37 -1.16
N GLU A 4 10.84 -22.90 -0.81
CA GLU A 4 11.42 -23.16 0.50
C GLU A 4 10.49 -22.58 1.58
N LYS A 5 10.16 -23.42 2.55
CA LYS A 5 9.38 -23.06 3.73
C LYS A 5 10.22 -22.04 4.51
N HIS A 6 9.73 -20.81 4.66
CA HIS A 6 10.44 -19.77 5.41
C HIS A 6 10.61 -20.23 6.86
N THR A 7 11.86 -20.39 7.28
CA THR A 7 12.23 -20.65 8.67
C THR A 7 12.49 -19.30 9.34
N PRO A 8 11.67 -18.88 10.31
CA PRO A 8 11.84 -17.58 10.95
C PRO A 8 13.16 -17.54 11.72
N ASP A 9 13.98 -16.53 11.45
CA ASP A 9 15.22 -16.29 12.19
C ASP A 9 14.97 -15.38 13.41
N ILE A 10 15.93 -15.32 14.34
CA ILE A 10 15.93 -14.39 15.47
C ILE A 10 15.81 -12.94 14.99
N TRP A 11 16.44 -12.62 13.87
CA TRP A 11 16.36 -11.31 13.23
C TRP A 11 14.96 -10.98 12.71
N ASP A 12 14.22 -11.96 12.20
CA ASP A 12 12.83 -11.77 11.77
C ASP A 12 11.92 -11.48 12.96
N SER A 13 12.16 -12.16 14.08
CA SER A 13 11.44 -11.93 15.34
C SER A 13 11.74 -10.54 15.92
N LEU A 14 13.01 -10.12 15.92
CA LEU A 14 13.40 -8.80 16.39
C LEU A 14 12.83 -7.68 15.50
N SER A 15 12.89 -7.87 14.18
CA SER A 15 12.27 -6.96 13.22
C SER A 15 10.77 -6.86 13.46
N PHE A 16 10.09 -7.99 13.69
CA PHE A 16 8.66 -8.01 13.99
C PHE A 16 8.32 -7.21 15.27
N ILE A 17 9.14 -7.30 16.31
CA ILE A 17 8.96 -6.48 17.53
C ILE A 17 9.05 -4.99 17.22
N VAL A 18 10.06 -4.57 16.45
CA VAL A 18 10.22 -3.17 16.03
C VAL A 18 9.00 -2.69 15.23
N TRP A 19 8.48 -3.55 14.35
CA TRP A 19 7.27 -3.28 13.60
C TRP A 19 6.03 -3.16 14.49
N CYS A 20 5.87 -4.02 15.49
CA CYS A 20 4.79 -3.92 16.48
C CYS A 20 4.84 -2.56 17.22
N LEU A 21 6.03 -2.07 17.56
CA LEU A 21 6.20 -0.74 18.16
C LEU A 21 5.77 0.37 17.19
N LEU A 22 6.15 0.29 15.91
CA LEU A 22 5.70 1.22 14.87
C LEU A 22 4.17 1.21 14.72
N PHE A 23 3.55 0.03 14.75
CA PHE A 23 2.10 -0.13 14.66
C PHE A 23 1.38 0.41 15.91
N LEU A 24 1.96 0.27 17.09
CA LEU A 24 1.43 0.88 18.31
C LEU A 24 1.49 2.41 18.24
N ILE A 25 2.60 2.96 17.72
CA ILE A 25 2.72 4.40 17.48
C ILE A 25 1.65 4.89 16.49
N GLY A 26 1.41 4.14 15.41
CA GLY A 26 0.36 4.44 14.44
C GLY A 26 -1.07 4.21 14.95
N LEU A 27 -1.26 3.40 16.00
CA LEU A 27 -2.57 3.18 16.61
C LEU A 27 -3.03 4.43 17.38
N PHE A 28 -2.11 5.08 18.09
CA PHE A 28 -2.34 6.27 18.91
C PHE A 28 -1.44 7.44 18.49
N PRO A 29 -1.55 7.94 17.25
CA PRO A 29 -0.67 9.00 16.75
C PRO A 29 -0.82 10.29 17.57
N GLU A 30 -1.98 10.57 18.13
CA GLU A 30 -2.24 11.76 18.97
C GLU A 30 -1.44 11.71 20.27
N ILE A 31 -1.50 10.59 20.99
CA ILE A 31 -0.79 10.41 22.26
C ILE A 31 0.72 10.51 22.02
N VAL A 32 1.22 9.82 20.99
CA VAL A 32 2.64 9.85 20.66
C VAL A 32 3.07 11.25 20.25
N PHE A 33 2.27 11.94 19.45
CA PHE A 33 2.55 13.31 19.06
C PHE A 33 2.64 14.24 20.27
N LEU A 34 1.70 14.15 21.21
CA LEU A 34 1.72 14.95 22.44
C LEU A 34 2.95 14.66 23.30
N GLN A 35 3.35 13.40 23.42
CA GLN A 35 4.55 13.01 24.17
C GLN A 35 5.82 13.54 23.51
N VAL A 36 6.01 13.31 22.21
CA VAL A 36 7.17 13.81 21.46
C VAL A 36 7.24 15.33 21.57
N ARG A 37 6.10 16.03 21.47
CA ARG A 37 6.01 17.48 21.67
C ARG A 37 6.44 17.89 23.07
N ALA A 38 6.01 17.17 24.11
CA ALA A 38 6.37 17.46 25.49
C ALA A 38 7.89 17.33 25.72
N TYR A 39 8.52 16.28 25.19
CA TYR A 39 9.97 16.07 25.29
C TYR A 39 10.78 17.08 24.46
N ALA A 40 10.25 17.52 23.32
CA ALA A 40 10.95 18.44 22.43
C ALA A 40 10.88 19.91 22.88
N HIS A 41 10.13 20.23 23.95
CA HIS A 41 9.94 21.61 24.45
C HIS A 41 9.58 22.64 23.35
N LEU A 42 8.87 22.20 22.30
CA LEU A 42 8.58 23.02 21.12
C LEU A 42 7.57 24.12 21.44
N ILE A 43 8.02 25.39 21.39
CA ILE A 43 7.18 26.58 21.55
C ILE A 43 6.22 26.68 20.35
N SER A 44 4.93 26.77 20.67
CA SER A 44 3.78 26.71 19.77
C SER A 44 3.74 27.83 18.71
N LYS A 45 4.46 27.77 17.59
CA LYS A 45 4.20 28.66 16.44
C LYS A 45 4.32 27.97 15.08
N GLU A 46 3.17 27.83 14.42
CA GLU A 46 2.96 27.87 12.96
C GLU A 46 3.71 26.89 12.03
N ALA A 47 3.77 25.61 12.37
CA ALA A 47 4.22 24.60 11.40
C ALA A 47 3.13 23.55 11.15
N PHE A 48 2.88 23.25 9.87
CA PHE A 48 1.98 22.17 9.40
C PHE A 48 2.34 20.79 10.01
N THR A 49 3.58 20.65 10.49
CA THR A 49 4.13 19.52 11.26
C THR A 49 3.59 19.41 12.68
N ASN A 50 2.77 20.35 13.14
CA ASN A 50 2.18 20.37 14.48
C ASN A 50 0.82 19.64 14.53
N THR A 51 0.70 18.54 13.78
CA THR A 51 -0.51 17.72 13.78
C THR A 51 -0.13 16.23 13.83
N PRO A 52 -0.92 15.40 14.53
CA PRO A 52 -0.73 13.94 14.55
C PRO A 52 -0.69 13.31 13.14
N LEU A 53 -1.25 13.99 12.14
CA LEU A 53 -1.22 13.59 10.73
C LEU A 53 0.19 13.40 10.18
N PHE A 54 1.21 14.09 10.71
CA PHE A 54 2.58 13.89 10.28
C PHE A 54 3.02 12.42 10.48
N ILE A 55 2.67 11.82 11.62
CA ILE A 55 2.97 10.42 11.92
C ILE A 55 2.22 9.51 10.94
N THR A 56 0.95 9.81 10.68
CA THR A 56 0.13 9.08 9.70
C THR A 56 0.76 9.09 8.31
N PHE A 57 1.17 10.26 7.81
CA PHE A 57 1.79 10.39 6.48
C PHE A 57 3.15 9.70 6.42
N ALA A 58 4.00 9.88 7.44
CA ALA A 58 5.30 9.23 7.50
C ALA A 58 5.17 7.70 7.49
N ALA A 59 4.27 7.16 8.32
CA ALA A 59 4.01 5.72 8.39
C ALA A 59 3.37 5.19 7.10
N THR A 60 2.43 5.93 6.50
CA THR A 60 1.83 5.59 5.20
C THR A 60 2.88 5.51 4.11
N GLY A 61 3.74 6.54 4.00
CA GLY A 61 4.83 6.57 3.03
C GLY A 61 5.81 5.41 3.24
N PHE A 62 6.19 5.15 4.48
CA PHE A 62 7.09 4.05 4.82
C PHE A 62 6.51 2.67 4.47
N LEU A 63 5.27 2.36 4.86
CA LEU A 63 4.64 1.07 4.54
C LEU A 63 4.39 0.91 3.04
N SER A 64 4.03 2.00 2.34
CA SER A 64 3.86 1.98 0.90
C SER A 64 5.18 1.67 0.18
N TRP A 65 6.25 2.39 0.53
CA TRP A 65 7.60 2.15 0.00
C TRP A 65 8.10 0.74 0.33
N PHE A 66 7.90 0.28 1.57
CA PHE A 66 8.26 -1.07 1.99
C PHE A 66 7.53 -2.12 1.14
N THR A 67 6.23 -1.93 0.90
CA THR A 67 5.45 -2.84 0.05
C THR A 67 5.95 -2.83 -1.39
N TYR A 68 6.20 -1.64 -1.96
CA TYR A 68 6.71 -1.50 -3.31
C TYR A 68 8.06 -2.21 -3.49
N SER A 69 9.01 -1.97 -2.58
CA SER A 69 10.34 -2.58 -2.63
C SER A 69 10.28 -4.12 -2.50
N ARG A 70 9.39 -4.66 -1.67
CA ARG A 70 9.19 -6.12 -1.54
C ARG A 70 8.51 -6.74 -2.75
N CYS A 71 7.56 -6.05 -3.38
CA CYS A 71 6.97 -6.49 -4.64
C CYS A 71 8.00 -6.52 -5.79
N ARG A 72 8.87 -5.50 -5.87
CA ARG A 72 9.98 -5.46 -6.85
C ARG A 72 10.95 -6.64 -6.67
N LEU A 73 11.33 -6.94 -5.43
CA LEU A 73 12.19 -8.09 -5.13
C LEU A 73 11.55 -9.44 -5.51
N LEU A 74 10.22 -9.51 -5.54
CA LEU A 74 9.49 -10.70 -5.96
C LEU A 74 9.48 -10.91 -7.49
N GLY A 75 9.93 -9.91 -8.25
CA GLY A 75 9.84 -9.88 -9.71
C GLY A 75 8.45 -9.49 -10.23
N ASP A 76 7.58 -8.91 -9.41
CA ASP A 76 6.31 -8.35 -9.91
C ASP A 76 6.60 -7.17 -10.85
N SER A 77 5.81 -7.04 -11.92
CA SER A 77 5.90 -5.88 -12.82
C SER A 77 5.64 -4.57 -12.07
N ASP A 78 6.25 -3.48 -12.53
CA ASP A 78 6.17 -2.17 -11.87
C ASP A 78 4.73 -1.69 -11.62
N ASP A 79 3.83 -1.88 -12.59
CA ASP A 79 2.43 -1.49 -12.44
C ASP A 79 1.72 -2.19 -11.30
N TYR A 80 1.91 -3.51 -11.19
CA TYR A 80 1.33 -4.33 -10.13
C TYR A 80 1.95 -4.02 -8.76
N ALA A 81 3.26 -3.73 -8.72
CA ALA A 81 3.94 -3.30 -7.50
C ALA A 81 3.42 -1.95 -7.01
N ILE A 82 3.25 -0.97 -7.92
CA ILE A 82 2.66 0.33 -7.61
C ILE A 82 1.24 0.16 -7.09
N LEU A 83 0.40 -0.61 -7.79
CA LEU A 83 -1.00 -0.82 -7.41
C LEU A 83 -1.14 -1.42 -6.00
N LYS A 84 -0.34 -2.43 -5.67
CA LYS A 84 -0.28 -3.03 -4.32
C LYS A 84 0.22 -2.03 -3.28
N SER A 85 1.26 -1.27 -3.60
CA SER A 85 1.81 -0.26 -2.68
C SER A 85 0.84 0.88 -2.38
N THR A 86 0.06 1.32 -3.37
CA THR A 86 -0.99 2.33 -3.21
C THR A 86 -2.16 1.79 -2.41
N HIS A 87 -2.54 0.53 -2.62
CA HIS A 87 -3.55 -0.13 -1.81
C HIS A 87 -3.14 -0.20 -0.33
N VAL A 88 -1.91 -0.64 -0.04
CA VAL A 88 -1.37 -0.66 1.32
C VAL A 88 -1.26 0.76 1.89
N ALA A 89 -0.88 1.75 1.08
CA ALA A 89 -0.87 3.15 1.50
C ALA A 89 -2.26 3.58 1.97
N LEU A 90 -3.30 3.31 1.19
CA LEU A 90 -4.67 3.68 1.55
C LEU A 90 -5.12 3.01 2.86
N MET A 91 -4.87 1.71 3.01
CA MET A 91 -5.18 0.98 4.24
C MET A 91 -4.41 1.55 5.43
N THR A 92 -3.13 1.86 5.26
CA THR A 92 -2.27 2.42 6.31
C THR A 92 -2.73 3.80 6.72
N PHE A 93 -3.10 4.64 5.75
CA PHE A 93 -3.61 5.99 6.01
C PHE A 93 -4.85 5.95 6.91
N PHE A 94 -5.82 5.08 6.59
CA PHE A 94 -7.02 4.95 7.40
C PHE A 94 -6.77 4.24 8.74
N ALA A 95 -5.89 3.23 8.78
CA ALA A 95 -5.52 2.54 10.01
C ALA A 95 -4.82 3.48 11.00
N PHE A 96 -4.01 4.42 10.51
CA PHE A 96 -3.25 5.37 11.32
C PHE A 96 -3.86 6.77 11.31
N PHE A 97 -5.07 6.94 10.79
CA PHE A 97 -5.77 8.22 10.83
C PHE A 97 -6.01 8.64 12.29
N PRO A 98 -5.82 9.92 12.65
CA PRO A 98 -6.02 10.38 14.01
C PRO A 98 -7.52 10.37 14.35
N VAL A 99 -7.92 9.30 15.05
CA VAL A 99 -9.23 9.15 15.69
C VAL A 99 -8.93 8.78 17.13
N HIS A 100 -9.48 9.54 18.08
CA HIS A 100 -9.17 9.38 19.50
C HIS A 100 -9.90 8.14 20.06
N VAL A 101 -9.29 6.98 19.89
CA VAL A 101 -9.83 5.67 20.29
C VAL A 101 -10.10 5.62 21.79
N GLU A 102 -9.32 6.34 22.60
CA GLU A 102 -9.47 6.49 24.05
C GLU A 102 -10.82 7.11 24.47
N HIS A 103 -11.45 7.88 23.58
CA HIS A 103 -12.75 8.50 23.82
C HIS A 103 -13.93 7.60 23.40
N LEU A 104 -13.69 6.32 23.11
CA LEU A 104 -14.76 5.37 22.76
C LEU A 104 -15.93 5.35 23.78
N PRO A 105 -15.70 5.37 25.11
CA PRO A 105 -16.80 5.44 26.08
C PRO A 105 -17.65 6.71 25.95
N LEU A 106 -17.01 7.84 25.61
CA LEU A 106 -17.70 9.11 25.36
C LEU A 106 -18.51 9.05 24.06
N TYR A 107 -18.00 8.40 23.02
CA TYR A 107 -18.71 8.23 21.75
C TYR A 107 -20.00 7.42 21.91
N LEU A 108 -19.98 6.40 22.76
CA LEU A 108 -21.16 5.57 23.06
C LEU A 108 -22.23 6.32 23.87
N ALA A 109 -21.82 7.30 24.66
CA ALA A 109 -22.71 8.14 25.47
C ALA A 109 -23.39 9.27 24.66
N ILE A 110 -23.03 9.48 23.39
CA ILE A 110 -23.63 10.52 22.56
C ILE A 110 -25.13 10.20 22.33
N PRO A 111 -26.05 11.13 22.68
CA PRO A 111 -27.48 10.89 22.58
C PRO A 111 -28.00 10.88 21.14
N VAL A 112 -27.27 11.51 20.21
CA VAL A 112 -27.62 11.55 18.79
C VAL A 112 -27.13 10.25 18.09
N PRO A 113 -28.03 9.39 17.59
CA PRO A 113 -27.66 8.07 17.10
C PRO A 113 -26.74 8.12 15.87
N PHE A 114 -26.94 9.09 14.98
CA PHE A 114 -26.11 9.27 13.79
C PHE A 114 -24.63 9.45 14.13
N PHE A 115 -24.29 10.43 14.99
CA PHE A 115 -22.91 10.69 15.39
C PHE A 115 -22.30 9.53 16.18
N ARG A 116 -23.10 8.88 17.03
CA ARG A 116 -22.66 7.68 17.77
C ARG A 116 -22.22 6.57 16.82
N TYR A 117 -23.06 6.21 15.85
CA TYR A 117 -22.73 5.15 14.90
C TYR A 117 -21.57 5.54 13.96
N LEU A 118 -21.51 6.80 13.54
CA LEU A 118 -20.44 7.30 12.67
C LEU A 118 -19.07 7.20 13.37
N LEU A 119 -18.95 7.72 14.60
CA LEU A 119 -17.68 7.71 15.35
C LEU A 119 -17.29 6.29 15.78
N THR A 120 -18.24 5.51 16.30
CA THR A 120 -17.99 4.12 16.69
C THR A 120 -17.61 3.27 15.47
N GLY A 121 -18.27 3.50 14.33
CA GLY A 121 -17.95 2.85 13.06
C GLY A 121 -16.56 3.23 12.55
N ALA A 122 -16.16 4.49 12.66
CA ALA A 122 -14.82 4.94 12.29
C ALA A 122 -13.74 4.27 13.16
N VAL A 123 -13.94 4.17 14.48
CA VAL A 123 -13.03 3.47 15.39
C VAL A 123 -12.96 1.97 15.04
N ALA A 124 -14.11 1.32 14.83
CA ALA A 124 -14.16 -0.09 14.47
C ALA A 124 -13.47 -0.36 13.13
N PHE A 125 -13.67 0.49 12.12
CA PHE A 125 -13.04 0.39 10.82
C PHE A 125 -11.51 0.59 10.90
N LYS A 126 -11.06 1.60 11.65
CA LYS A 126 -9.65 1.84 11.94
C LYS A 126 -9.01 0.61 12.60
N ALA A 127 -9.63 0.09 13.66
CA ALA A 127 -9.14 -1.10 14.38
C ALA A 127 -9.10 -2.33 13.47
N PHE A 128 -10.12 -2.52 12.62
CA PHE A 128 -10.15 -3.59 11.64
C PHE A 128 -8.97 -3.50 10.65
N LEU A 129 -8.76 -2.34 10.03
CA LEU A 129 -7.64 -2.14 9.11
C LEU A 129 -6.28 -2.31 9.78
N TRP A 130 -6.15 -1.83 11.02
CA TRP A 130 -4.94 -2.00 11.83
C TRP A 130 -4.64 -3.48 12.07
N VAL A 131 -5.63 -4.27 12.47
CA VAL A 131 -5.47 -5.72 12.69
C VAL A 131 -5.13 -6.42 11.38
N VAL A 132 -5.78 -6.06 10.26
CA VAL A 132 -5.48 -6.66 8.95
C VAL A 132 -4.03 -6.40 8.53
N LEU A 133 -3.54 -5.17 8.70
CA LEU A 133 -2.16 -4.81 8.41
C LEU A 133 -1.17 -5.51 9.34
N LEU A 134 -1.49 -5.65 10.63
CA LEU A 134 -0.65 -6.38 11.59
C LEU A 134 -0.59 -7.87 11.24
N LEU A 135 -1.72 -8.50 10.90
CA LEU A 135 -1.77 -9.89 10.46
C LEU A 135 -1.00 -10.11 9.17
N PHE A 136 -1.07 -9.16 8.23
CA PHE A 136 -0.27 -9.19 7.00
C PHE A 136 1.23 -9.21 7.33
N LEU A 137 1.65 -8.36 8.26
CA LEU A 137 3.04 -8.25 8.68
C LEU A 137 3.53 -9.47 9.47
N LEU A 138 2.66 -10.04 10.32
CA LEU A 138 2.90 -11.31 11.00
C LEU A 138 3.09 -12.44 9.98
N GLN A 139 2.23 -12.51 8.96
CA GLN A 139 2.38 -13.49 7.88
C GLN A 139 3.69 -13.31 7.12
N TYR A 140 4.12 -12.07 6.89
CA TYR A 140 5.39 -11.77 6.27
C TYR A 140 6.56 -12.29 7.11
N HIS A 141 6.66 -11.93 8.39
CA HIS A 141 7.82 -12.27 9.22
C HIS A 141 7.84 -13.72 9.73
N MET A 142 6.69 -14.37 9.97
CA MET A 142 6.65 -15.67 10.64
C MET A 142 6.36 -16.85 9.72
N PHE A 143 5.66 -16.65 8.60
CA PHE A 143 5.08 -17.77 7.84
C PHE A 143 5.48 -17.82 6.37
N ARG A 144 5.43 -16.68 5.68
CA ARG A 144 5.42 -16.65 4.21
C ARG A 144 6.57 -15.86 3.61
N GLY A 145 7.26 -15.00 4.37
CA GLY A 145 8.25 -14.09 3.83
C GLY A 145 7.68 -13.31 2.64
N LEU A 146 8.48 -13.22 1.59
CA LEU A 146 8.13 -12.58 0.32
C LEU A 146 6.81 -13.10 -0.30
N ALA A 147 6.43 -14.37 -0.09
CA ALA A 147 5.21 -14.93 -0.65
C ALA A 147 3.91 -14.28 -0.12
N ALA A 148 3.96 -13.57 1.01
CA ALA A 148 2.83 -12.79 1.52
C ALA A 148 2.39 -11.70 0.52
N PHE A 149 3.34 -11.08 -0.18
CA PHE A 149 3.08 -10.00 -1.14
C PHE A 149 2.43 -10.48 -2.45
N ARG A 150 2.54 -11.78 -2.75
CA ARG A 150 1.88 -12.37 -3.94
C ARG A 150 0.36 -12.46 -3.76
N LYS A 151 -0.12 -12.60 -2.53
CA LYS A 151 -1.54 -12.82 -2.21
C LYS A 151 -2.24 -11.60 -1.62
N ILE A 152 -1.69 -10.39 -1.76
CA ILE A 152 -2.38 -9.18 -1.31
C ILE A 152 -3.70 -9.07 -2.11
N PRO A 153 -4.87 -9.22 -1.46
CA PRO A 153 -6.13 -9.11 -2.15
C PRO A 153 -6.35 -7.64 -2.50
N LEU A 154 -6.19 -7.31 -3.78
CA LEU A 154 -6.56 -5.99 -4.30
C LEU A 154 -8.05 -5.76 -4.01
N ILE A 155 -8.40 -4.62 -3.41
CA ILE A 155 -9.80 -4.19 -3.28
C ILE A 155 -10.43 -4.18 -4.67
N PHE A 156 -11.71 -4.53 -4.74
CA PHE A 156 -12.53 -4.56 -5.96
C PHE A 156 -12.26 -3.39 -6.93
N TRP A 157 -12.19 -2.15 -6.44
CA TRP A 157 -11.89 -0.97 -7.26
C TRP A 157 -10.49 -0.95 -7.87
N LEU A 158 -9.47 -1.44 -7.17
CA LEU A 158 -8.12 -1.55 -7.73
C LEU A 158 -8.02 -2.73 -8.72
N LYS A 159 -8.81 -3.79 -8.55
CA LYS A 159 -8.92 -4.86 -9.56
C LYS A 159 -9.51 -4.36 -10.87
N ILE A 160 -10.51 -3.49 -10.80
CA ILE A 160 -11.09 -2.86 -12.00
C ILE A 160 -10.03 -2.03 -12.73
N LEU A 161 -9.26 -1.22 -12.02
CA LEU A 161 -8.17 -0.42 -12.61
C LEU A 161 -7.04 -1.29 -13.21
N ALA A 162 -6.75 -2.44 -12.60
CA ALA A 162 -5.83 -3.41 -13.18
C ALA A 162 -6.36 -3.98 -14.51
N SER A 163 -7.65 -4.34 -14.56
CA SER A 163 -8.31 -4.86 -15.76
C SER A 163 -8.24 -3.86 -16.93
N TYR A 164 -8.56 -2.59 -16.69
CA TYR A 164 -8.47 -1.56 -17.72
C TYR A 164 -7.05 -1.38 -18.26
N ARG A 165 -6.03 -1.46 -17.38
CA ARG A 165 -4.62 -1.32 -17.78
C ARG A 165 -4.12 -2.52 -18.59
N ASP A 166 -4.57 -3.72 -18.26
CA ASP A 166 -4.22 -4.92 -19.00
C ASP A 166 -4.85 -4.91 -20.41
N GLU A 167 -6.08 -4.40 -20.55
CA GLU A 167 -6.74 -4.18 -21.84
C GLU A 167 -6.00 -3.12 -22.69
N GLU A 168 -5.57 -2.01 -22.08
CA GLU A 168 -4.81 -0.96 -22.78
C GLU A 168 -3.47 -1.47 -23.31
N LYS A 169 -2.74 -2.26 -22.51
CA LYS A 169 -1.50 -2.89 -22.95
C LYS A 169 -1.72 -3.91 -24.06
N ALA A 170 -2.77 -4.71 -23.97
CA ALA A 170 -3.13 -5.67 -25.02
C ALA A 170 -3.46 -4.95 -26.33
N ALA A 171 -4.18 -3.82 -26.27
CA ALA A 171 -4.48 -2.99 -27.43
C ALA A 171 -3.23 -2.34 -28.03
N ALA A 172 -2.32 -1.83 -27.20
CA ALA A 172 -1.06 -1.24 -27.67
C ALA A 172 -0.13 -2.26 -28.33
N VAL A 173 -0.07 -3.50 -27.82
CA VAL A 173 0.69 -4.60 -28.44
C VAL A 173 0.07 -5.02 -29.77
N ALA A 174 -1.26 -5.12 -29.85
CA ALA A 174 -1.96 -5.42 -31.09
C ALA A 174 -1.73 -4.33 -32.16
N ALA A 175 -1.79 -3.06 -31.77
CA ALA A 175 -1.52 -1.92 -32.66
C ALA A 175 -0.05 -1.90 -33.12
N GLY A 176 0.89 -2.15 -32.22
CA GLY A 176 2.32 -2.24 -32.56
C GLY A 176 2.65 -3.42 -33.47
N SER A 177 2.00 -4.56 -33.28
CA SER A 177 2.14 -5.72 -34.17
C SER A 177 1.55 -5.47 -35.55
N SER A 178 0.45 -4.72 -35.65
CA SER A 178 -0.16 -4.32 -36.92
C SER A 178 0.73 -3.34 -37.70
N ALA A 179 1.30 -2.35 -37.01
CA ALA A 179 2.21 -1.36 -37.62
C ALA A 179 3.54 -1.99 -38.08
N ALA A 180 4.04 -3.00 -37.37
CA ALA A 180 5.23 -3.75 -37.78
C ALA A 180 4.99 -4.59 -39.04
N LEU A 181 3.78 -5.16 -39.19
CA LEU A 181 3.37 -5.89 -40.39
C LEU A 181 3.21 -4.98 -41.61
N GLU A 182 2.67 -3.77 -41.45
CA GLU A 182 2.55 -2.80 -42.56
C GLU A 182 3.92 -2.33 -43.07
N GLY A 183 4.90 -2.13 -42.18
CA GLY A 183 6.26 -1.72 -42.55
C GLY A 183 7.07 -2.79 -43.30
N GLU A 184 6.78 -4.08 -43.10
CA GLU A 184 7.40 -5.16 -43.89
C GLU A 184 6.77 -5.31 -45.28
N THR A 185 5.47 -5.07 -45.44
CA THR A 185 4.84 -5.04 -46.78
C THR A 185 5.32 -3.88 -47.63
N GLU A 186 5.59 -2.71 -47.03
CA GLU A 186 6.07 -1.54 -47.77
C GLU A 186 7.55 -1.70 -48.20
N LYS A 187 8.36 -2.39 -47.40
CA LYS A 187 9.77 -2.68 -47.73
C LYS A 187 9.95 -3.78 -48.77
N SER A 188 9.00 -4.72 -48.87
CA SER A 188 9.00 -5.80 -49.88
C SER A 188 8.50 -5.33 -51.26
N SER A 189 7.73 -4.24 -51.33
CA SER A 189 7.17 -3.72 -52.59
C SER A 189 8.10 -2.74 -53.35
N GLY A 190 9.31 -2.48 -52.83
CA GLY A 190 10.25 -1.48 -53.38
C GLY A 190 11.34 -2.01 -54.31
N GLU A 191 11.52 -3.32 -54.46
CA GLU A 191 12.60 -3.90 -55.28
C GLU A 191 12.01 -4.68 -56.46
N SER A 192 11.58 -3.93 -57.49
CA SER A 192 11.28 -4.49 -58.81
C SER A 192 12.54 -4.40 -59.68
N PRO A 193 13.06 -5.51 -60.21
CA PRO A 193 14.20 -5.46 -61.13
C PRO A 193 13.69 -4.93 -62.47
N THR A 194 14.06 -3.69 -62.81
CA THR A 194 13.99 -3.20 -64.18
C THR A 194 14.92 -4.05 -65.04
N GLY A 195 14.35 -5.04 -65.71
CA GLY A 195 14.96 -5.65 -66.88
C GLY A 195 14.80 -4.74 -68.07
N GLU A 196 15.91 -4.36 -68.70
CA GLU A 196 15.94 -3.97 -70.11
C GLU A 196 17.19 -4.58 -70.76
N ASN A 197 16.89 -5.48 -71.72
CA ASN A 197 17.57 -5.83 -72.97
C ASN A 197 19.07 -6.16 -73.00
#